data_AF-A0A7X8JX36-F1
#
_entry.id   AF-A0A7X8JX36-F1
#
_cell.length_a   1.000
_cell.length_b   1.000
_cell.length_c   1.000
_cell.angle_alpha   90.00
_cell.angle_beta   90.00
_cell.angle_gamma   90.00
#
_symmetry.space_group_name_H-M   'P 1'
#
loop_
_entity.id
_entity.type
_entity.pdbx_description
1 polymer ?
#
loop_
_entity_poly.entity_id
_entity_poly.type
_entity_poly.pdbx_seq_one_letter_code
_entity_poly.pdbx_strand_id
1 'polypeptide(L)'
;MYSEKALELDSQCYEGYVNKSSALLGLPKYDEALECCNKAIENKLEDYKIYYNKGLTLEKKGRLEEALVALDKSLEFKPDDKSIKDYRSKISSKIAIKKFIIGLGIFLFIAVSAIITTIIYIKRSKIQNRHDENLYRGLE
;
A
#
# COMPACT_ATOMS: atom_id res chain seq x y z
N MET A 1 33.19 -12.64 -31.60
CA MET A 1 32.38 -13.88 -31.56
C MET A 1 32.01 -14.33 -30.14
N TYR A 2 32.82 -14.11 -29.10
CA TYR A 2 32.43 -14.42 -27.71
C TYR A 2 31.42 -13.44 -27.09
N SER A 3 31.38 -12.19 -27.59
CA SER A 3 30.49 -11.13 -27.12
C SER A 3 29.03 -11.34 -27.51
N GLU A 4 28.75 -11.69 -28.78
CA GLU A 4 27.36 -11.92 -29.25
C GLU A 4 26.70 -13.09 -28.54
N LYS A 5 27.45 -14.19 -28.31
CA LYS A 5 26.92 -15.38 -27.63
C LYS A 5 26.68 -15.15 -26.13
N ALA A 6 27.50 -14.32 -25.49
CA ALA A 6 27.30 -13.88 -24.12
C ALA A 6 26.09 -12.93 -24.01
N LEU A 7 25.96 -11.97 -24.94
CA LEU A 7 24.81 -11.09 -25.04
C LEU A 7 23.50 -11.83 -25.39
N GLU A 8 23.54 -12.87 -26.21
CA GLU A 8 22.38 -13.73 -26.51
C GLU A 8 21.96 -14.57 -25.31
N LEU A 9 22.91 -15.19 -24.60
CA LEU A 9 22.61 -15.94 -23.37
C LEU A 9 22.05 -15.04 -22.28
N ASP A 10 22.59 -13.81 -22.17
CA ASP A 10 22.09 -12.81 -21.24
C ASP A 10 20.69 -12.34 -21.68
N SER A 11 20.48 -12.00 -22.96
CA SER A 11 19.17 -11.65 -23.58
C SER A 11 18.10 -12.71 -23.33
N GLN A 12 18.42 -14.00 -23.52
CA GLN A 12 17.50 -15.10 -23.24
C GLN A 12 17.22 -15.27 -21.75
N CYS A 13 18.19 -14.93 -20.89
CA CYS A 13 18.00 -14.91 -19.45
C CYS A 13 17.00 -13.79 -19.05
N TYR A 14 17.17 -12.56 -19.56
CA TYR A 14 16.24 -11.44 -19.31
C TYR A 14 14.80 -11.77 -19.77
N GLU A 15 14.64 -12.18 -21.03
CA GLU A 15 13.32 -12.51 -21.58
C GLU A 15 12.67 -13.67 -20.83
N GLY A 16 13.46 -14.66 -20.40
CA GLY A 16 12.99 -15.78 -19.59
C GLY A 16 12.34 -15.33 -18.27
N TYR A 17 13.01 -14.46 -17.50
CA TYR A 17 12.47 -13.94 -16.24
C TYR A 17 11.26 -13.03 -16.44
N VAL A 18 11.26 -12.20 -17.48
CA VAL A 18 10.12 -11.33 -17.82
C VAL A 18 8.90 -12.17 -18.19
N ASN A 19 9.07 -13.14 -19.09
CA ASN A 19 7.99 -14.01 -19.55
C ASN A 19 7.47 -14.88 -18.41
N LYS A 20 8.36 -15.45 -17.58
CA LYS A 20 7.99 -16.26 -16.42
C LYS A 20 7.21 -15.44 -15.38
N SER A 21 7.69 -14.26 -15.00
CA SER A 21 6.98 -13.40 -14.04
C SER A 21 5.62 -12.96 -14.56
N SER A 22 5.52 -12.61 -15.85
CA SER A 22 4.26 -12.26 -16.50
C SER A 22 3.27 -13.44 -16.55
N ALA A 23 3.75 -14.65 -16.84
CA ALA A 23 2.93 -15.85 -16.85
C ALA A 23 2.42 -16.19 -15.45
N LEU A 24 3.27 -16.09 -14.42
CA LEU A 24 2.88 -16.32 -13.02
C LEU A 24 1.83 -15.30 -12.55
N LEU A 25 1.96 -14.03 -12.97
CA LEU A 25 0.94 -13.00 -12.76
C LEU A 25 -0.41 -13.36 -13.38
N GLY A 26 -0.39 -13.89 -14.61
CA GLY A 26 -1.59 -14.36 -15.31
C GLY A 26 -2.21 -15.63 -14.70
N LEU A 27 -1.43 -16.41 -13.94
CA LEU A 27 -1.84 -17.64 -13.23
C LEU A 27 -2.19 -17.42 -11.75
N PRO A 28 -2.58 -16.20 -11.35
CA PRO A 28 -2.60 -15.70 -9.96
C PRO A 28 -1.51 -16.18 -8.97
N LYS A 29 -0.35 -16.62 -9.44
CA LYS A 29 0.75 -17.13 -8.62
C LYS A 29 1.64 -16.00 -8.15
N TYR A 30 1.10 -15.15 -7.28
CA TYR A 30 1.72 -13.86 -6.94
C TYR A 30 2.98 -14.01 -6.10
N ASP A 31 3.09 -15.01 -5.24
CA ASP A 31 4.30 -15.24 -4.44
C ASP A 31 5.45 -15.70 -5.33
N GLU A 32 5.19 -16.64 -6.23
CA GLU A 32 6.17 -17.13 -7.18
C GLU A 32 6.54 -16.05 -8.21
N ALA A 33 5.60 -15.21 -8.64
CA ALA A 33 5.88 -14.06 -9.50
C ALA A 33 6.83 -13.07 -8.82
N LEU A 34 6.59 -12.79 -7.53
CA LEU A 34 7.42 -11.87 -6.76
C LEU A 34 8.82 -12.44 -6.54
N GLU A 35 8.93 -13.73 -6.21
CA GLU A 35 10.21 -14.44 -6.07
C GLU A 35 10.97 -14.43 -7.40
N CYS A 36 10.29 -14.69 -8.51
CA CYS A 36 10.86 -14.64 -9.85
C CYS A 36 11.43 -13.25 -10.18
N CYS A 37 10.68 -12.18 -9.87
CA CYS A 37 11.17 -10.82 -10.06
C CYS A 37 12.36 -10.49 -9.15
N ASN A 38 12.33 -10.92 -7.88
CA ASN A 38 13.44 -10.67 -6.95
C ASN A 38 14.72 -11.40 -7.39
N LYS A 39 14.61 -12.66 -7.82
CA LYS A 39 15.73 -13.42 -8.38
C LYS A 39 16.31 -12.74 -9.62
N ALA A 40 15.47 -12.22 -10.52
CA ALA A 40 15.94 -11.45 -11.66
C ALA A 40 16.75 -10.22 -11.23
N ILE A 41 16.24 -9.46 -10.24
CA ILE A 41 16.93 -8.28 -9.68
C ILE A 41 18.24 -8.67 -9.00
N GLU A 42 18.28 -9.77 -8.24
CA GLU A 42 19.50 -10.28 -7.58
C GLU A 42 20.58 -10.69 -8.57
N ASN A 43 20.18 -11.24 -9.73
CA ASN A 43 21.08 -11.51 -10.85
C ASN A 43 21.49 -10.24 -11.62
N LYS A 44 21.19 -9.05 -11.07
CA LYS A 44 21.48 -7.73 -11.66
C LYS A 44 20.87 -7.55 -13.04
N LEU A 45 19.69 -8.14 -13.27
CA LEU A 45 19.00 -7.96 -14.53
C LEU A 45 18.35 -6.56 -14.58
N GLU A 46 18.91 -5.69 -15.41
CA GLU A 46 18.48 -4.29 -15.58
C GLU A 46 17.39 -4.14 -16.67
N ASP A 47 16.24 -4.79 -16.47
CA ASP A 47 15.07 -4.63 -17.35
C ASP A 47 13.91 -3.95 -16.60
N TYR A 48 13.45 -2.82 -17.13
CA TYR A 48 12.30 -2.09 -16.60
C TYR A 48 11.06 -2.98 -16.42
N LYS A 49 10.86 -3.98 -17.28
CA LYS A 49 9.72 -4.91 -17.25
C LYS A 49 9.72 -5.77 -15.99
N ILE A 50 10.89 -6.13 -15.45
CA ILE A 50 10.99 -6.90 -14.19
C ILE A 50 10.44 -6.06 -13.03
N TYR A 51 10.86 -4.80 -12.94
CA TYR A 51 10.36 -3.88 -11.92
C TYR A 51 8.87 -3.57 -12.11
N TYR A 52 8.41 -3.44 -13.37
CA TYR A 52 7.00 -3.27 -13.68
C TYR A 52 6.16 -4.48 -13.22
N ASN A 53 6.57 -5.70 -13.57
CA ASN A 53 5.90 -6.94 -13.14
C ASN A 53 5.92 -7.11 -11.62
N LYS A 54 7.02 -6.73 -10.95
CA LYS A 54 7.08 -6.68 -9.48
C LYS A 54 6.05 -5.72 -8.91
N GLY A 55 5.91 -4.53 -9.50
CA GLY A 55 4.88 -3.56 -9.15
C GLY A 55 3.46 -4.10 -9.30
N LEU A 56 3.14 -4.73 -10.45
CA LEU A 56 1.85 -5.39 -10.68
C LEU A 56 1.58 -6.47 -9.62
N THR A 57 2.58 -7.29 -9.32
CA THR A 57 2.47 -8.40 -8.36
C THR A 57 2.19 -7.88 -6.94
N LEU A 58 2.90 -6.85 -6.52
CA LEU A 58 2.73 -6.23 -5.21
C LEU A 58 1.35 -5.55 -5.07
N GLU A 59 0.84 -4.93 -6.14
CA GLU A 59 -0.54 -4.43 -6.16
C GLU A 59 -1.54 -5.57 -5.88
N LYS A 60 -1.42 -6.71 -6.59
CA LYS A 60 -2.32 -7.85 -6.42
C LYS A 60 -2.26 -8.44 -5.02
N LYS A 61 -1.12 -8.32 -4.33
CA LYS A 61 -0.95 -8.69 -2.93
C LYS A 61 -1.39 -7.60 -1.93
N GLY A 62 -1.89 -6.46 -2.40
CA GLY A 62 -2.33 -5.33 -1.55
C GLY A 62 -1.20 -4.49 -0.95
N ARG A 63 0.06 -4.71 -1.37
CA ARG A 63 1.26 -4.02 -0.91
C ARG A 63 1.51 -2.78 -1.79
N LEU A 64 0.59 -1.82 -1.73
CA LEU A 64 0.52 -0.69 -2.66
C LEU A 64 1.75 0.23 -2.60
N GLU A 65 2.27 0.48 -1.40
CA GLU A 65 3.43 1.34 -1.18
C GLU A 65 4.69 0.75 -1.84
N GLU A 66 4.90 -0.55 -1.68
CA GLU A 66 6.01 -1.26 -2.31
C GLU A 66 5.83 -1.40 -3.82
N ALA A 67 4.58 -1.54 -4.28
CA ALA A 67 4.27 -1.51 -5.71
C ALA A 67 4.68 -0.16 -6.33
N LEU A 68 4.42 0.95 -5.63
CA LEU A 68 4.80 2.28 -6.08
C LEU A 68 6.33 2.42 -6.21
N VAL A 69 7.09 1.94 -5.23
CA VAL A 69 8.55 1.92 -5.27
C VAL A 69 9.09 1.09 -6.44
N ALA A 70 8.49 -0.07 -6.71
CA ALA A 70 8.88 -0.89 -7.85
C ALA A 70 8.60 -0.17 -9.19
N LEU A 71 7.48 0.54 -9.31
CA LEU A 71 7.16 1.33 -10.51
C LEU A 71 8.07 2.54 -10.67
N ASP A 72 8.47 3.19 -9.57
CA ASP A 72 9.49 4.25 -9.57
C ASP A 72 10.81 3.72 -10.12
N LYS A 73 11.26 2.55 -9.65
CA LYS A 73 12.45 1.88 -10.20
C LYS A 73 12.31 1.54 -11.67
N SER A 74 11.13 1.07 -12.10
CA SER A 74 10.86 0.81 -13.52
C SER A 74 10.99 2.09 -14.38
N LEU A 75 10.53 3.23 -13.87
CA LEU A 75 10.68 4.53 -14.53
C LEU A 75 12.11 5.06 -14.53
N GLU A 76 12.98 4.67 -13.59
CA GLU A 76 14.41 5.02 -13.66
C GLU A 76 15.07 4.44 -14.92
N PHE A 77 14.67 3.24 -15.34
CA PHE A 77 15.15 2.61 -16.59
C PHE A 77 14.41 3.11 -17.84
N LYS A 78 13.13 3.44 -17.72
CA LYS A 78 12.31 3.94 -18.83
C LYS A 78 11.46 5.15 -18.43
N PRO A 79 12.07 6.35 -18.33
CA PRO A 79 11.44 7.53 -17.72
C PRO A 79 10.20 8.03 -18.45
N ASP A 80 10.07 7.75 -19.75
CA ASP A 80 8.99 8.26 -20.59
C ASP A 80 7.94 7.21 -20.97
N ASP A 81 7.96 6.05 -20.32
CA ASP A 81 6.91 5.06 -20.54
C ASP A 81 5.58 5.52 -19.94
N LYS A 82 4.66 5.90 -20.83
CA LYS A 82 3.31 6.33 -20.45
C LYS A 82 2.54 5.27 -19.68
N SER A 83 2.70 3.99 -20.04
CA SER A 83 1.98 2.89 -19.39
C SER A 83 2.39 2.76 -17.93
N ILE A 84 3.69 2.87 -17.65
CA ILE A 84 4.23 2.81 -16.29
C ILE A 84 3.76 4.04 -15.48
N LYS A 85 3.83 5.25 -16.07
CA LYS A 85 3.32 6.49 -15.42
C LYS A 85 1.83 6.39 -15.08
N ASP A 86 1.02 5.94 -16.03
CA ASP A 86 -0.43 5.79 -15.85
C ASP A 86 -0.74 4.76 -14.76
N TYR A 87 -0.03 3.63 -14.75
CA TYR A 87 -0.22 2.60 -13.75
C TYR A 87 0.23 3.07 -12.36
N ARG A 88 1.38 3.74 -12.26
CA ARG A 88 1.86 4.39 -11.03
C ARG A 88 0.85 5.40 -10.48
N SER A 89 0.26 6.22 -11.33
CA SER A 89 -0.77 7.21 -10.96
C SER A 89 -2.01 6.52 -10.36
N LYS A 90 -2.45 5.40 -10.95
CA LYS A 90 -3.54 4.58 -10.39
C LYS A 90 -3.20 4.06 -8.99
N ILE A 91 -2.00 3.53 -8.79
CA ILE A 91 -1.55 3.05 -7.47
C ILE A 91 -1.50 4.19 -6.45
N SER A 92 -0.92 5.33 -6.82
CA SER A 92 -0.86 6.52 -5.96
C SER A 92 -2.26 6.98 -5.53
N SER A 93 -3.22 6.98 -6.46
CA SER A 93 -4.62 7.32 -6.16
C SER A 93 -5.26 6.33 -5.19
N LYS A 94 -5.02 5.02 -5.34
CA LYS A 94 -5.51 3.99 -4.39
C LYS A 94 -4.94 4.20 -2.99
N ILE A 95 -3.65 4.53 -2.88
CA ILE A 95 -3.01 4.83 -1.59
C ILE A 95 -3.65 6.06 -0.94
N ALA A 96 -3.86 7.13 -1.71
CA ALA A 96 -4.48 8.35 -1.20
C ALA A 96 -5.90 8.09 -0.66
N ILE A 97 -6.72 7.35 -1.41
CA ILE A 97 -8.07 6.96 -0.99
C ILE A 97 -8.03 6.11 0.28
N LYS A 98 -7.13 5.11 0.35
CA LYS A 98 -6.96 4.26 1.53
C LYS A 98 -6.59 5.08 2.76
N LYS A 99 -5.64 6.01 2.64
CA LYS A 99 -5.25 6.93 3.73
C LYS A 99 -6.40 7.83 4.15
N PHE A 100 -7.17 8.36 3.20
CA PHE A 100 -8.33 9.18 3.48
C PHE A 100 -9.41 8.43 4.28
N ILE A 101 -9.75 7.21 3.86
CA ILE A 101 -10.73 6.36 4.57
C ILE A 101 -10.27 6.05 5.99
N ILE A 102 -9.00 5.69 6.18
CA ILE A 102 -8.43 5.44 7.52
C ILE A 102 -8.53 6.71 8.38
N GLY A 103 -8.15 7.87 7.83
CA GLY A 103 -8.24 9.15 8.53
C GLY A 103 -9.67 9.51 8.94
N LEU A 104 -10.65 9.33 8.04
CA LEU A 104 -12.06 9.56 8.33
C LEU A 104 -12.57 8.63 9.46
N GLY A 105 -12.16 7.36 9.44
CA GLY A 105 -12.50 6.40 10.49
C GLY A 105 -11.96 6.82 11.87
N ILE A 106 -10.69 7.26 11.94
CA ILE A 106 -10.08 7.75 13.18
C ILE A 106 -10.81 9.01 13.67
N PHE A 107 -11.12 9.94 12.77
CA PHE A 107 -11.85 11.15 13.11
C PHE A 107 -13.23 10.86 13.71
N LEU A 108 -14.02 9.98 13.08
CA LEU A 108 -15.33 9.58 13.58
C LEU A 108 -15.23 8.88 14.94
N PHE A 109 -14.22 8.02 15.13
CA PHE A 109 -13.99 7.35 16.41
C PHE A 109 -13.70 8.34 17.54
N ILE A 110 -12.85 9.34 17.30
CA ILE A 110 -12.54 10.41 18.27
C ILE A 110 -13.79 11.24 18.57
N ALA A 111 -14.54 11.63 17.54
CA ALA A 111 -15.77 12.41 17.71
C ALA A 111 -16.80 11.67 18.57
N VAL A 112 -17.02 10.38 18.31
CA VAL A 112 -17.93 9.54 19.11
C VAL A 112 -17.45 9.41 20.56
N SER A 113 -16.15 9.17 20.77
CA SER A 113 -15.55 9.08 22.11
C SER A 113 -15.74 10.37 22.92
N ALA A 114 -15.55 11.53 22.28
CA ALA A 114 -15.74 12.84 22.89
C ALA A 114 -17.22 13.05 23.30
N ILE A 115 -18.17 12.75 22.41
CA ILE A 115 -19.61 12.86 22.70
C ILE A 115 -20.00 11.98 23.89
N ILE A 116 -19.54 10.73 23.93
CA ILE A 116 -19.83 9.81 25.04
C ILE A 116 -19.28 10.37 26.36
N THR A 117 -18.04 10.86 26.35
CA THR A 117 -17.40 11.43 27.53
C THR A 117 -18.17 12.65 28.04
N THR A 118 -18.62 13.54 27.15
CA THR A 118 -19.45 14.69 27.49
C THR A 118 -20.79 14.26 28.11
N ILE A 119 -21.47 13.25 27.56
CA ILE A 119 -22.73 12.73 28.12
C ILE A 119 -22.51 12.18 29.54
N ILE A 120 -21.45 11.40 29.75
CA ILE A 120 -21.10 10.84 31.06
C ILE A 120 -20.81 11.97 32.05
N TYR A 121 -20.03 12.97 31.64
CA TYR A 121 -19.70 14.14 32.47
C TYR A 121 -20.97 14.91 32.91
N ILE A 122 -21.87 15.22 31.97
CA ILE A 122 -23.13 15.91 32.27
C ILE A 122 -23.99 15.08 33.23
N LYS A 123 -24.10 13.77 33.01
CA LYS A 123 -24.86 12.87 33.90
C LYS A 123 -24.28 12.87 35.32
N ARG A 124 -22.95 12.83 35.46
CA ARG A 124 -22.27 12.87 36.76
C ARG A 124 -22.46 14.21 37.47
N SER A 125 -22.30 15.33 36.76
CA SER A 125 -22.52 16.68 37.31
C SER A 125 -23.96 16.87 37.81
N LYS A 126 -24.97 16.41 37.05
CA LYS A 126 -26.37 16.46 37.50
C LYS A 126 -26.64 15.61 38.76
N ILE A 127 -25.99 14.45 38.90
CA ILE A 127 -26.12 13.62 40.09
C ILE A 127 -25.48 14.31 41.30
N GLN A 128 -24.29 14.89 41.14
CA GLN A 128 -23.59 15.62 42.20
C GLN A 128 -24.41 16.81 42.70
N ASN A 129 -24.91 17.66 41.79
CA ASN A 129 -25.70 18.83 42.18
C ASN A 129 -26.97 18.43 42.96
N ARG A 130 -27.66 17.35 42.55
CA ARG A 130 -28.84 16.84 43.28
C ARG A 130 -28.48 16.29 44.66
N HIS A 131 -27.33 15.64 44.80
CA HIS A 131 -26.86 15.16 46.09
C HIS A 131 -26.59 16.35 47.04
N ASP A 132 -25.91 17.37 46.53
CA ASP A 132 -25.55 18.55 47.32
C ASP A 132 -26.80 19.36 47.72
N GLU A 133 -27.76 19.58 46.81
CA GLU A 133 -29.05 20.23 47.12
C GLU A 133 -29.85 19.50 48.22
N ASN A 134 -29.89 18.17 48.19
CA ASN A 134 -30.58 17.38 49.21
C ASN A 134 -29.87 17.44 50.57
N LEU A 135 -28.54 17.54 50.59
CA LEU A 135 -27.76 17.70 51.82
C LEU A 135 -28.08 19.05 52.50
N TYR A 136 -28.16 20.14 51.72
CA TYR A 136 -28.51 21.46 52.27
C TYR A 136 -29.94 21.50 52.83
N ARG A 137 -30.92 20.86 52.14
CA ARG A 137 -32.31 20.80 52.63
C ARG A 137 -32.51 19.97 53.89
N GLY A 138 -31.63 19.01 54.18
CA GLY A 138 -31.71 18.18 55.39
C GLY A 138 -31.16 18.84 56.65
N LEU A 139 -30.61 20.06 56.54
CA LEU A 139 -30.00 20.82 57.63
C LEU A 139 -30.88 21.99 58.13
N GLU A 140 -32.03 22.26 57.50
CA GLU A 140 -33.08 23.20 57.96
C GLU A 140 -34.13 22.48 58.82
#